data_AF-A0A7V9UGT0-F1
#
_entry.id   AF-A0A7V9UGT0-F1
#
_cell.length_a   1.000
_cell.length_b   1.000
_cell.length_c   1.000
_cell.angle_alpha   90.00
_cell.angle_beta   90.00
_cell.angle_gamma   90.00
#
_symmetry.space_group_name_H-M   'P 1'
#
loop_
_entity.id
_entity.type
_entity.pdbx_description
1 polymer ?
#
loop_
_entity_poly.entity_id
_entity_poly.type
_entity_poly.pdbx_seq_one_letter_code
_entity_poly.pdbx_strand_id
1 'polypeptide(L)' 'MEGHNLLSIDGTGEFSSAKVCCKHCYKKESQNGNISYYHQMLGACIVHPEKSNVIPLCPEVIQNQDGD' A
#
# COMPACT_ATOMS: atom_id res chain seq x y z
N MET A 1 -26.57 -1.05 10.76
CA MET A 1 -25.28 -1.75 10.59
C MET A 1 -25.42 -3.26 10.84
N GLU A 2 -26.63 -3.80 11.01
CA GLU A 2 -26.79 -5.25 11.22
C GLU A 2 -26.53 -6.00 9.92
N GLY A 3 -25.64 -7.01 9.97
CA GLY A 3 -25.31 -7.89 8.85
C GLY A 3 -24.11 -7.47 7.99
N HIS A 4 -23.40 -6.38 8.29
CA HIS A 4 -22.24 -5.93 7.51
C HIS A 4 -20.93 -6.02 8.29
N ASN A 5 -19.84 -6.36 7.61
CA ASN A 5 -18.49 -6.21 8.13
C ASN A 5 -17.85 -4.96 7.54
N LEU A 6 -16.92 -4.34 8.29
CA LEU A 6 -16.16 -3.20 7.80
C LEU A 6 -14.91 -3.69 7.06
N LEU A 7 -14.54 -2.99 5.99
CA LEU A 7 -13.27 -3.19 5.29
C LEU A 7 -12.36 -2.00 5.59
N SER A 8 -11.31 -2.24 6.36
CA SER A 8 -10.26 -1.26 6.61
C SER A 8 -9.22 -1.38 5.51
N ILE A 9 -8.88 -0.26 4.87
CA ILE A 9 -7.94 -0.20 3.74
C ILE A 9 -6.89 0.86 4.04
N ASP A 10 -5.62 0.53 3.82
CA ASP A 10 -4.52 1.49 3.94
C ASP A 10 -3.42 1.22 2.89
N GLY A 11 -2.69 2.25 2.52
CA GLY A 11 -1.54 2.17 1.64
C GLY A 11 -0.24 2.17 2.44
N THR A 12 0.53 1.10 2.36
CA THR A 12 1.80 0.95 3.09
C THR A 12 3.01 0.86 2.16
N GLY A 13 4.19 1.21 2.66
CA GLY A 13 5.45 1.04 1.95
C GLY A 13 5.98 -0.39 2.07
N GLU A 14 6.32 -0.99 0.92
CA GLU A 14 6.89 -2.34 0.83
C GLU A 14 8.42 -2.29 0.74
N PHE A 15 8.94 -1.37 -0.08
CA PHE A 15 10.36 -1.24 -0.35
C PHE A 15 10.77 0.21 -0.58
N SER A 16 12.00 0.57 -0.18
CA SER A 16 12.61 1.86 -0.52
C SER A 16 14.13 1.74 -0.64
N SER A 17 14.70 2.34 -1.68
CA SER A 17 16.15 2.37 -1.90
C SER A 17 16.58 3.59 -2.72
N ALA A 18 17.75 4.14 -2.41
CA ALA A 18 18.40 5.15 -3.24
C ALA A 18 19.20 4.56 -4.42
N LYS A 19 19.38 3.22 -4.46
CA LYS A 19 20.29 2.55 -5.41
C LYS A 19 19.62 1.48 -6.27
N VAL A 20 18.67 0.73 -5.69
CA VAL A 20 18.00 -0.39 -6.36
C VAL A 20 16.66 0.09 -6.89
N CYS A 21 16.40 -0.14 -8.18
CA CYS A 21 15.14 0.21 -8.83
C CYS A 21 14.72 -0.85 -9.86
N CYS A 22 13.42 -0.90 -10.13
CA CYS A 22 12.84 -1.65 -11.23
C CYS A 22 11.89 -0.75 -12.03
N LYS A 23 11.42 -1.23 -13.18
CA LYS A 23 10.52 -0.49 -14.08
C LYS A 23 9.18 -0.08 -13.44
N HIS A 24 8.78 -0.75 -12.35
CA HIS A 24 7.52 -0.47 -11.65
C HIS A 24 7.71 0.35 -10.37
N CYS A 25 8.95 0.72 -10.00
CA CYS A 25 9.16 1.56 -8.84
C CYS A 25 8.59 2.97 -9.09
N TYR A 26 8.05 3.56 -8.03
CA TYR A 26 7.85 5.00 -7.98
C TYR A 26 9.18 5.70 -7.75
N LYS A 27 9.29 6.94 -8.26
CA LYS A 27 10.44 7.81 -8.04
C LYS A 27 10.02 8.96 -7.14
N LYS A 28 10.70 9.12 -6.01
CA LYS A 28 10.59 10.31 -5.16
C LYS A 28 11.84 11.14 -5.31
N GLU A 29 11.66 12.43 -5.57
CA GLU A 29 12.74 13.41 -5.56
C GLU A 29 12.53 14.35 -4.38
N SER A 30 13.50 14.40 -3.46
CA SER A 30 13.44 15.31 -2.31
C SER A 30 13.87 16.72 -2.72
N GLN A 31 13.56 17.71 -1.89
CA GLN A 31 13.85 19.12 -2.17
C GLN A 31 15.35 19.42 -2.39
N ASN A 32 16.24 18.57 -1.86
CA ASN A 32 17.69 18.66 -2.05
C ASN A 32 18.20 17.87 -3.27
N GLY A 33 17.31 17.37 -4.14
CA GLY A 33 17.64 16.66 -5.38
C GLY A 33 17.97 15.18 -5.23
N ASN A 34 17.88 14.60 -4.02
CA ASN A 34 18.11 13.17 -3.86
C ASN A 34 16.93 12.36 -4.43
N ILE A 35 17.27 11.27 -5.11
CA ILE A 35 16.30 10.35 -5.70
C ILE A 35 16.22 9.09 -4.84
N SER A 36 15.00 8.65 -4.54
CA SER A 36 14.73 7.32 -3.98
C SER A 36 13.63 6.62 -4.76
N TYR A 37 13.78 5.32 -4.91
CA TYR A 37 12.83 4.43 -5.57
C TYR A 37 12.07 3.64 -4.52
N TYR A 38 10.77 3.46 -4.69
CA TYR A 38 9.95 2.78 -3.70
C TYR A 38 8.78 2.00 -4.32
N HIS A 39 8.33 0.98 -3.59
CA HIS A 39 7.09 0.24 -3.86
C HIS A 39 6.11 0.46 -2.72
N GLN A 40 4.84 0.62 -3.09
CA GLN A 40 3.74 0.69 -2.15
C GLN A 40 2.81 -0.50 -2.38
N MET A 41 2.13 -0.94 -1.33
CA MET A 41 1.08 -1.95 -1.39
C MET A 41 -0.18 -1.43 -0.72
N LEU A 42 -1.33 -1.81 -1.27
CA LEU A 42 -2.63 -1.65 -0.65
C LEU A 42 -2.90 -2.86 0.24
N GLY A 43 -3.01 -2.63 1.54
CA GLY A 43 -3.45 -3.64 2.50
C GLY A 43 -4.95 -3.47 2.78
N ALA A 44 -5.65 -4.59 2.94
CA ALA A 44 -7.05 -4.58 3.32
C ALA A 44 -7.34 -5.66 4.38
N CYS A 45 -8.19 -5.32 5.35
CA CYS A 45 -8.57 -6.20 6.45
C CYS A 45 -10.06 -6.07 6.74
N ILE A 46 -10.75 -7.20 6.88
CA ILE A 46 -12.12 -7.22 7.39
C ILE A 46 -12.07 -7.10 8.91
N VAL A 47 -12.80 -6.12 9.45
CA VAL A 47 -12.86 -5.79 10.88
C VAL A 47 -14.30 -5.63 11.36
N HIS A 48 -14.51 -5.79 12.67
CA HIS A 48 -15.80 -5.56 13.31
C HIS A 48 -15.57 -4.77 14.62
N PRO A 49 -16.34 -3.70 14.89
CA PRO A 49 -16.07 -2.82 16.02
C PRO A 49 -16.12 -3.51 17.39
N GLU A 50 -16.94 -4.56 17.52
CA GLU A 50 -17.12 -5.31 18.77
C GLU A 50 -16.34 -6.65 18.81
N LYS A 51 -15.53 -6.97 17.79
CA LYS A 51 -14.76 -8.22 17.75
C LYS A 51 -13.27 -7.91 17.56
N SER A 52 -12.42 -8.56 18.34
CA SER A 52 -10.96 -8.38 18.26
C SER A 52 -10.31 -9.09 17.08
N ASN A 53 -11.00 -10.04 16.45
CA ASN A 53 -10.46 -10.77 15.30
C ASN A 53 -10.42 -9.89 14.06
N VAL A 54 -9.32 -10.01 13.30
CA VAL A 54 -9.11 -9.33 12.02
C VAL A 54 -8.83 -10.40 10.97
N ILE A 55 -9.47 -10.29 9.80
CA ILE A 55 -9.23 -11.19 8.67
C ILE A 55 -8.46 -10.40 7.61
N PRO A 56 -7.15 -10.64 7.46
CA PRO A 56 -6.36 -9.97 6.42
C PRO A 56 -6.71 -10.53 5.05
N LEU A 57 -6.75 -9.64 4.05
CA LEU A 57 -6.78 -10.00 2.64
C LEU A 57 -5.36 -9.98 2.08
N CYS A 58 -5.15 -10.62 0.92
CA CYS A 58 -3.88 -10.52 0.22
C CYS A 58 -3.63 -9.04 -0.14
N PRO A 59 -2.43 -8.49 0.16
CA PRO A 59 -2.10 -7.14 -0.27
C PRO A 59 -1.90 -7.09 -1.78
N GLU A 60 -2.23 -5.95 -2.37
CA GLU A 60 -2.04 -5.69 -3.80
C GLU A 60 -0.97 -4.61 -4.00
N VAL A 61 -0.09 -4.81 -4.98
CA VAL A 61 0.94 -3.80 -5.30
C VAL A 61 0.29 -2.59 -5.96
N ILE A 62 0.58 -1.39 -5.46
CA ILE A 62 0.15 -0.16 -6.13
C ILE A 62 1.08 0.05 -7.32
N GLN A 63 0.52 0.03 -8.52
CA GLN A 63 1.27 0.11 -9.78
C GLN A 63 1.37 1.55 -10.29
N ASN A 64 2.52 1.91 -10.84
CA ASN A 64 2.76 3.21 -11.45
C ASN A 64 2.18 3.24 -12.89
N GLN A 65 0.85 3.15 -13.00
CA GLN A 65 0.09 3.22 -14.25
C GLN A 65 -1.16 4.09 -14.07
N ASP A 66 -1.61 4.73 -15.15
CA ASP A 66 -2.75 5.67 -15.15
C ASP A 66 -4.10 4.97 -15.37
N GLY A 67 -4.33 3.85 -14.68
CA GLY A 67 -5.48 2.97 -14.94
C GLY A 67 -5.52 2.47 -16.39
N ASP A 68 -6.61 1.79 -16.74
CA ASP A 68 -7.03 1.57 -18.14
C ASP A 68 -8.33 2.35 -18.38
#